data_AF-N6UNH1-F1
#
_entry.id   AF-N6UNH1-F1
#
_cell.length_a   1.000
_cell.length_b   1.000
_cell.length_c   1.000
_cell.angle_alpha   90.00
_cell.angle_beta   90.00
_cell.angle_gamma   90.00
#
_symmetry.space_group_name_H-M   'P 1'
#
loop_
_entity.id
_entity.type
_entity.pdbx_description
1 polymer ?
#
loop_
_entity_poly.entity_id
_entity_poly.type
_entity_poly.pdbx_seq_one_letter_code
_entity_poly.pdbx_strand_id
1 'polypeptide(L)'
;MGMTYSELSQFGKLRKIDNCGPFSMYCKLVQTWSDTCTPKQVSDKVKHFFRCYAINRHKMTVLTPSYHAECYSPDDNRFDLRPFLYRANWSWQFRAIDKQLDYLNSVKRSASSSGNLTKKSSSNSKIRTGVTV
;
A
#
# COMPACT_ATOMS: atom_id res chain seq x y z
N MET A 1 -11.65 15.54 -2.40
CA MET A 1 -11.23 14.18 -1.98
C MET A 1 -9.93 13.70 -2.64
N GLY A 2 -9.53 14.24 -3.80
CA GLY A 2 -8.22 13.93 -4.41
C GLY A 2 -8.07 12.49 -4.93
N MET A 3 -9.17 11.74 -5.01
CA MET A 3 -9.24 10.32 -5.41
C MET A 3 -10.61 10.05 -6.03
N THR A 4 -10.71 9.00 -6.84
CA THR A 4 -11.98 8.58 -7.47
C THR A 4 -12.83 7.73 -6.50
N TYR A 5 -14.14 7.60 -6.79
CA TYR A 5 -15.02 6.76 -5.97
C TYR A 5 -14.67 5.27 -6.02
N SER A 6 -14.14 4.78 -7.15
CA SER A 6 -13.67 3.40 -7.26
C SER A 6 -12.48 3.14 -6.34
N GLU A 7 -11.52 4.07 -6.29
CA GLU A 7 -10.38 4.02 -5.37
C GLU A 7 -10.86 4.08 -3.91
N LEU A 8 -11.78 4.99 -3.58
CA LEU A 8 -12.35 5.12 -2.23
C LEU A 8 -13.07 3.86 -1.76
N SER A 9 -13.84 3.21 -2.64
CA SER A 9 -14.50 1.93 -2.32
C SER A 9 -13.46 0.86 -1.99
N GLN A 10 -12.37 0.78 -2.77
CA GLN A 10 -11.30 -0.18 -2.52
C GLN A 10 -10.58 0.10 -1.19
N PHE A 11 -10.27 1.37 -0.88
CA PHE A 11 -9.71 1.74 0.42
C PHE A 11 -10.63 1.40 1.59
N GLY A 12 -11.95 1.61 1.44
CA GLY A 12 -12.96 1.25 2.44
C GLY A 12 -12.98 -0.24 2.75
N LYS A 13 -13.02 -1.07 1.70
CA LYS A 13 -12.97 -2.54 1.81
C LYS A 13 -11.66 -3.02 2.45
N LEU A 14 -10.52 -2.53 1.98
CA LEU A 14 -9.21 -2.86 2.55
C LEU A 14 -9.10 -2.51 4.04
N ARG A 15 -9.65 -1.35 4.45
CA ARG A 15 -9.61 -0.91 5.85
C ARG A 15 -10.44 -1.79 6.78
N LYS A 16 -11.68 -2.11 6.38
CA LYS A 16 -12.68 -2.73 7.27
C LYS A 16 -12.78 -4.25 7.12
N ILE A 17 -12.76 -4.76 5.89
CA ILE A 17 -12.90 -6.20 5.61
C ILE A 17 -11.54 -6.87 5.76
N ASP A 18 -10.52 -6.35 5.09
CA ASP A 18 -9.18 -6.94 5.10
C ASP A 18 -8.30 -6.47 6.27
N ASN A 19 -8.86 -5.66 7.18
CA ASN A 19 -8.20 -5.15 8.38
C ASN A 19 -6.82 -4.49 8.11
N CYS A 20 -6.65 -3.88 6.95
CA CYS A 20 -5.37 -3.29 6.55
C CYS A 20 -5.17 -1.90 7.16
N GLY A 21 -4.08 -1.75 7.93
CA GLY A 21 -3.54 -0.44 8.31
C GLY A 21 -2.81 0.25 7.15
N PRO A 22 -2.22 1.44 7.36
CA PRO A 22 -1.58 2.21 6.28
C PRO A 22 -0.48 1.45 5.54
N PHE A 23 0.39 0.76 6.28
CA PHE A 23 1.49 0.00 5.71
C PHE A 23 1.00 -1.24 4.94
N SER A 24 0.13 -2.06 5.57
CA SER A 24 -0.41 -3.26 4.92
C SER A 24 -1.23 -2.93 3.67
N MET A 25 -2.00 -1.83 3.72
CA MET A 25 -2.77 -1.34 2.58
C MET A 25 -1.85 -0.93 1.43
N TYR A 26 -0.75 -0.24 1.73
CA TYR A 26 0.27 0.10 0.73
C TYR A 26 0.84 -1.16 0.07
N CYS A 27 1.31 -2.14 0.85
CA CYS A 27 1.89 -3.37 0.31
C CYS A 27 0.94 -4.12 -0.63
N LYS A 28 -0.34 -4.23 -0.24
CA LYS A 28 -1.37 -4.91 -1.04
C LYS A 28 -1.67 -4.14 -2.34
N LEU A 29 -1.82 -2.81 -2.26
CA LEU A 29 -2.11 -1.99 -3.43
C LEU A 29 -0.95 -1.88 -4.41
N VAL A 30 0.30 -1.90 -3.95
CA VAL A 30 1.46 -1.92 -4.86
C VAL A 30 1.43 -3.16 -5.75
N GLN A 31 0.96 -4.30 -5.23
CA GLN A 31 0.78 -5.52 -6.00
C GLN A 31 -0.48 -5.46 -6.88
N THR A 32 -1.61 -4.98 -6.36
CA THR A 32 -2.88 -4.95 -7.12
C THR A 32 -2.91 -3.90 -8.22
N TRP A 33 -2.23 -2.76 -8.04
CA TRP A 33 -2.21 -1.65 -9.01
C TRP A 33 -0.88 -1.56 -9.75
N SER A 34 -0.13 -2.66 -9.86
CA SER A 34 1.17 -2.71 -10.54
C SER A 34 1.13 -2.14 -11.96
N ASP A 35 0.00 -2.33 -12.64
CA ASP A 35 -0.16 -2.00 -14.06
C ASP A 35 -0.63 -0.55 -14.28
N THR A 36 -1.26 0.05 -13.27
CA THR A 36 -1.94 1.35 -13.40
C THR A 36 -1.22 2.47 -12.66
N CYS A 37 -0.53 2.19 -11.57
CA CYS A 37 0.07 3.20 -10.70
C CYS A 37 1.51 2.84 -10.31
N THR A 38 2.37 3.86 -10.25
CA THR A 38 3.72 3.67 -9.71
C THR A 38 3.67 3.49 -8.18
N PRO A 39 4.64 2.76 -7.58
CA PRO A 39 4.69 2.61 -6.12
C PRO A 39 4.73 3.94 -5.36
N LYS A 40 5.27 5.01 -5.98
CA LYS A 40 5.24 6.36 -5.41
C LYS A 40 3.84 6.95 -5.37
N GLN A 41 3.11 6.89 -6.47
CA GLN A 41 1.72 7.37 -6.52
C GLN A 41 0.81 6.60 -5.54
N VAL A 42 1.00 5.28 -5.40
CA VAL A 42 0.27 4.48 -4.41
C VAL A 42 0.57 4.98 -2.99
N SER A 43 1.85 5.25 -2.68
CA SER A 43 2.23 5.76 -1.36
C SER A 43 1.56 7.10 -1.02
N ASP A 44 1.52 8.03 -1.98
CA ASP A 44 0.94 9.36 -1.77
C ASP A 44 -0.58 9.29 -1.61
N LYS A 45 -1.25 8.43 -2.38
CA LYS A 45 -2.70 8.16 -2.23
C LYS A 45 -3.02 7.56 -0.87
N VAL A 46 -2.30 6.51 -0.43
CA VAL A 46 -2.53 5.88 0.88
C VAL A 46 -2.31 6.90 2.02
N LYS A 47 -1.23 7.69 1.96
CA LYS A 47 -0.97 8.75 2.95
C LYS A 47 -2.07 9.80 2.97
N HIS A 48 -2.53 10.25 1.79
CA HIS A 48 -3.62 11.22 1.70
C HIS A 48 -4.93 10.68 2.30
N PHE A 49 -5.26 9.41 2.03
CA PHE A 49 -6.46 8.75 2.57
C PHE A 49 -6.44 8.71 4.09
N PHE A 50 -5.37 8.19 4.70
CA PHE A 50 -5.28 8.05 6.16
C PHE A 50 -5.16 9.39 6.89
N ARG A 51 -4.56 10.41 6.25
CA ARG A 51 -4.54 11.78 6.80
C ARG A 51 -5.95 12.36 6.85
N CYS A 52 -6.67 12.31 5.74
CA CYS A 52 -8.04 12.81 5.65
C CYS A 52 -9.00 12.02 6.55
N TYR A 53 -8.82 10.70 6.65
CA TYR A 53 -9.57 9.84 7.56
C TYR A 53 -9.35 10.24 9.03
N ALA A 54 -8.09 10.37 9.46
CA ALA A 54 -7.76 10.73 10.83
C ALA A 54 -8.31 12.11 11.23
N ILE A 55 -8.18 13.11 10.36
CA ILE A 55 -8.68 14.47 10.62
C ILE A 55 -10.20 14.47 10.75
N ASN A 56 -10.91 13.72 9.91
CA ASN A 56 -12.38 13.78 9.84
C ASN A 56 -13.08 12.71 10.68
N ARG A 57 -12.37 11.82 11.40
CA ARG A 57 -13.01 10.70 12.09
C ARG A 57 -14.02 11.15 13.15
N HIS A 58 -13.77 12.26 13.84
CA HIS A 58 -14.71 12.86 14.78
C HIS A 58 -16.09 13.17 14.18
N LYS A 59 -16.21 13.37 12.86
CA LYS A 59 -17.51 13.57 12.21
C LYS A 59 -18.38 12.31 12.24
N MET A 60 -17.78 11.13 12.39
CA MET A 60 -18.50 9.87 12.44
C MET A 60 -19.21 9.66 13.78
N THR A 61 -18.75 10.31 14.86
CA THR A 61 -19.36 10.16 16.19
C THR A 61 -20.71 10.89 16.31
N VAL A 62 -20.93 11.89 15.47
CA VAL A 62 -22.15 12.71 15.41
C VAL A 62 -22.98 12.44 14.15
N LEU A 63 -22.63 11.42 13.37
CA LEU A 63 -23.32 11.10 12.13
C LEU A 63 -24.72 10.54 12.43
N THR A 64 -25.71 10.98 11.63
CA THR A 64 -27.07 10.46 11.71
C THR A 64 -27.10 8.94 11.52
N PRO A 65 -27.84 8.19 12.35
CA PRO A 65 -28.03 6.76 12.14
C PRO A 65 -28.53 6.46 10.73
N SER A 66 -27.89 5.52 10.04
CA SER A 66 -28.22 5.15 8.66
C SER A 66 -28.47 3.66 8.52
N TYR A 67 -29.23 3.27 7.48
CA TYR A 67 -29.44 1.86 7.15
C TYR A 67 -28.12 1.15 6.83
N HIS A 68 -27.97 -0.08 7.34
CA HIS A 68 -26.79 -0.89 7.09
C HIS A 68 -26.96 -1.71 5.80
N ALA A 69 -26.24 -1.33 4.74
CA ALA A 69 -26.26 -2.02 3.45
C ALA A 69 -24.94 -2.69 3.07
N GLU A 70 -23.81 -2.21 3.61
CA GLU A 70 -22.47 -2.60 3.17
C GLU A 70 -21.60 -3.07 4.33
N CYS A 71 -20.88 -4.17 4.13
CA CYS A 71 -20.01 -4.79 5.14
C CYS A 71 -18.76 -3.94 5.50
N TYR A 72 -18.51 -2.84 4.78
CA TYR A 72 -17.41 -1.92 5.06
C TYR A 72 -17.88 -0.55 5.60
N SER A 73 -19.12 -0.49 6.11
CA SER A 73 -19.69 0.74 6.69
C SER A 73 -18.77 1.35 7.76
N PRO A 74 -18.57 2.68 7.77
CA PRO A 74 -17.74 3.36 8.76
C PRO A 74 -18.48 3.78 10.04
N ASP A 75 -19.74 3.38 10.22
CA ASP A 75 -20.59 3.76 11.37
C ASP A 75 -19.94 3.42 12.72
N ASP A 76 -19.71 4.45 13.53
CA ASP A 76 -19.00 4.33 14.81
C ASP A 76 -19.93 3.94 15.97
N ASN A 77 -21.26 4.00 15.79
CA ASN A 77 -22.20 3.69 16.87
C ASN A 77 -22.36 2.19 17.14
N ARG A 78 -22.30 1.36 16.09
CA ARG A 78 -22.61 -0.07 16.21
C ARG A 78 -21.63 -0.99 15.50
N PHE A 79 -21.03 -0.56 14.41
CA PHE A 79 -20.36 -1.48 13.48
C PHE A 79 -18.83 -1.35 13.42
N ASP A 80 -18.28 -0.14 13.47
CA ASP A 80 -16.85 0.13 13.37
C ASP A 80 -16.34 0.99 14.52
N LEU A 81 -16.35 0.43 15.73
CA LEU A 81 -15.84 1.07 16.94
C LEU A 81 -14.34 1.39 16.79
N ARG A 82 -14.00 2.69 16.71
CA ARG A 82 -12.61 3.13 16.57
C ARG A 82 -12.35 4.42 17.36
N PRO A 83 -11.10 4.71 17.73
CA PRO A 83 -10.73 6.03 18.24
C PRO A 83 -11.16 7.13 17.27
N PHE A 84 -11.61 8.26 17.78
CA PHE A 84 -11.93 9.43 16.96
C PHE A 84 -10.83 10.50 16.98
N LEU A 85 -9.98 10.51 18.02
CA LEU A 85 -8.82 11.39 18.14
C LEU A 85 -7.54 10.68 17.68
N TYR A 86 -7.19 10.86 16.41
CA TYR A 86 -5.98 10.29 15.82
C TYR A 86 -4.85 11.32 15.67
N ARG A 87 -3.60 10.84 15.70
CA ARG A 87 -2.46 11.63 15.21
C ARG A 87 -2.45 11.62 13.68
N ALA A 88 -2.89 12.70 13.06
CA ALA A 88 -3.05 12.80 11.59
C ALA A 88 -1.76 12.58 10.77
N ASN A 89 -0.59 12.73 11.39
CA ASN A 89 0.70 12.57 10.72
C ASN A 89 1.14 11.11 10.57
N TRP A 90 0.53 10.16 11.31
CA TRP A 90 0.86 8.72 11.25
C TRP A 90 2.37 8.44 11.12
N SER A 91 3.19 9.08 11.96
CA SER A 91 4.63 9.27 11.72
C SER A 91 5.38 7.96 11.52
N TRP A 92 5.06 6.94 12.32
CA TRP A 92 5.71 5.64 12.22
C TRP A 92 5.30 4.90 10.94
N GLN A 93 4.00 4.89 10.64
CA GLN A 93 3.45 4.17 9.50
C GLN A 93 3.91 4.79 8.18
N PHE A 94 3.92 6.12 8.09
CA PHE A 94 4.35 6.81 6.88
C PHE A 94 5.84 6.64 6.64
N ARG A 95 6.67 6.68 7.70
CA ARG A 95 8.10 6.36 7.60
C ARG A 95 8.34 4.93 7.15
N ALA A 96 7.53 3.97 7.61
CA ALA A 96 7.63 2.57 7.17
C ALA A 96 7.31 2.43 5.67
N ILE A 97 6.28 3.14 5.18
CA ILE A 97 5.94 3.18 3.75
C ILE A 97 7.10 3.78 2.94
N ASP A 98 7.68 4.89 3.40
CA ASP A 98 8.82 5.53 2.71
C ASP A 98 10.03 4.59 2.62
N LYS A 99 10.38 3.91 3.72
CA LYS A 99 11.45 2.91 3.73
C LYS A 99 11.20 1.78 2.73
N GLN A 100 9.96 1.30 2.65
CA GLN A 100 9.59 0.23 1.71
C GLN A 100 9.67 0.72 0.26
N LEU A 101 9.25 1.95 0.01
CA LEU A 101 9.34 2.57 -1.31
C LEU A 101 10.80 2.73 -1.75
N ASP A 102 11.69 3.15 -0.86
CA ASP A 102 13.12 3.27 -1.14
C ASP A 102 13.76 1.91 -1.46
N TYR A 103 13.35 0.86 -0.73
CA TYR A 103 13.76 -0.52 -1.02
C TYR A 103 13.30 -0.98 -2.41
N LEU A 104 12.04 -0.73 -2.78
CA LEU A 104 11.54 -1.11 -4.11
C LEU A 104 12.27 -0.36 -5.23
N ASN A 105 12.60 0.91 -5.00
CA ASN A 105 13.36 1.72 -5.96
C ASN A 105 14.82 1.24 -6.09
N SER A 106 15.46 0.84 -4.99
CA SER A 106 16.84 0.33 -5.03
C SER A 106 16.92 -1.02 -5.77
N VAL A 107 15.95 -1.91 -5.55
CA VAL A 107 15.83 -3.20 -6.26
C VAL A 107 15.57 -2.98 -7.75
N LYS A 108 14.72 -2.02 -8.12
CA LYS A 108 14.48 -1.70 -9.53
C LYS A 108 15.74 -1.16 -10.22
N ARG A 109 16.52 -0.33 -9.52
CA ARG A 109 17.81 0.18 -10.02
C ARG A 109 18.83 -0.94 -10.22
N SER A 110 18.99 -1.86 -9.25
CA SER A 110 19.92 -2.98 -9.38
C SER A 110 19.51 -3.99 -10.47
N ALA A 111 18.21 -4.22 -10.66
CA ALA A 111 17.71 -5.05 -11.77
C ALA A 111 18.02 -4.43 -13.13
N SER A 112 17.90 -3.09 -13.26
CA SER A 112 18.22 -2.39 -14.52
C SER A 112 19.72 -2.37 -14.85
N SER A 113 20.62 -2.38 -13.86
CA SER A 113 22.07 -2.45 -14.11
C SER A 113 22.55 -3.82 -14.57
N SER A 114 21.86 -4.90 -14.19
CA SER A 114 22.23 -6.27 -14.58
C SER A 114 21.78 -6.65 -16.01
N GLY A 115 20.88 -5.88 -16.61
CA GLY A 115 20.33 -6.14 -17.95
C GLY A 115 21.25 -5.79 -19.14
N ASN A 116 22.39 -5.12 -18.90
CA ASN A 116 23.28 -4.64 -19.97
C ASN A 116 24.56 -5.48 -20.20
N LEU A 117 24.69 -6.67 -19.60
CA LEU A 117 25.90 -7.51 -19.76
C LEU A 117 25.78 -8.74 -20.68
N THR A 118 24.66 -8.98 -21.38
CA THR A 118 24.48 -10.20 -22.20
C THR A 118 24.42 -9.95 -23.71
N LYS A 119 25.50 -9.41 -24.28
CA LYS A 119 25.89 -9.64 -25.69
C LYS A 119 27.40 -9.81 -25.82
N LYS A 120 27.90 -10.99 -25.50
CA LYS A 120 29.09 -11.54 -26.16
C LYS A 120 29.01 -13.06 -26.18
N SER A 121 28.40 -13.56 -27.26
CA SER A 121 28.59 -14.93 -27.71
C SER A 121 30.06 -15.13 -28.07
N SER A 122 30.76 -15.99 -27.34
CA SER A 122 31.90 -16.71 -27.88
C SER A 122 31.92 -18.13 -27.33
N SER A 123 31.84 -19.05 -28.27
CA SER A 123 31.95 -20.50 -28.16
C SER A 123 33.16 -20.98 -27.35
N ASN A 124 32.97 -21.97 -26.48
CA ASN A 124 33.35 -23.38 -26.69
C ASN A 124 33.70 -24.12 -25.36
N SER A 125 33.24 -25.37 -25.32
CA SER A 125 33.38 -26.51 -24.39
C SER A 125 34.55 -26.62 -23.38
N LYS A 126 34.25 -27.09 -22.15
CA LYS A 126 34.62 -28.44 -21.60
C LYS A 126 34.41 -28.60 -20.06
N ILE A 127 33.51 -29.51 -19.70
CA ILE A 127 33.53 -30.57 -18.65
C ILE A 127 34.55 -30.45 -17.48
N ARG A 128 34.08 -30.46 -16.21
CA ARG A 128 34.33 -31.52 -15.19
C ARG A 128 33.80 -31.16 -13.78
N THR A 129 32.91 -32.03 -13.29
CA THR A 129 32.80 -32.61 -11.93
C THR A 129 33.66 -32.04 -10.79
N GLY A 130 33.02 -31.75 -9.64
CA GLY A 130 33.72 -31.61 -8.35
C GLY A 130 32.77 -31.28 -7.20
N VAL A 131 32.31 -32.32 -6.50
CA VAL A 131 31.69 -32.27 -5.16
C VAL A 131 32.70 -31.71 -4.15
N THR A 132 32.27 -30.83 -3.22
CA THR A 132 32.97 -30.60 -1.95
C THR A 132 31.96 -30.43 -0.81
N VAL A 133 32.40 -30.95 0.34
CA VAL A 133 31.67 -31.34 1.57
C VAL A 133 30.98 -30.18 2.28
#